data_AF-A0A1E3LAM9-F1
#
_entry.id   AF-A0A1E3LAM9-F1
#
_cell.length_a   1.000
_cell.length_b   1.000
_cell.length_c   1.000
_cell.angle_alpha   90.00
_cell.angle_beta   90.00
_cell.angle_gamma   90.00
#
_symmetry.space_group_name_H-M   'P 1'
#
loop_
_entity.id
_entity.type
_entity.pdbx_description
1 polymer ?
#
loop_
_entity_poly.entity_id
_entity_poly.type
_entity_poly.pdbx_seq_one_letter_code
_entity_poly.pdbx_strand_id
1 'polypeptide(L)'
;MEKNKNMYQKKWGFLDKKPFQPGNIIETVEDMDVWMGDNPYIIAENRINEGSIEDTILEFVELFWSVEPDYRLLSVVLQMNLAKKVYKENIFVKASYKNKIEVPKIKEIQMTLDPDTEYIQTFELILYEMPDITILNEKVKRLSQELEFKKDNNTLKLMVSGKVLIISN
;
A
#
# COMPACT_ATOMS: atom_id res chain seq x y z
N MET A 1 -39.54 -16.30 -54.11
CA MET A 1 -39.21 -14.88 -54.32
C MET A 1 -38.36 -14.46 -53.13
N GLU A 2 -37.03 -14.46 -53.29
CA GLU A 2 -36.19 -13.26 -53.53
C GLU A 2 -36.02 -12.40 -52.27
N LYS A 3 -34.87 -12.50 -51.59
CA LYS A 3 -33.64 -11.64 -51.69
C LYS A 3 -33.78 -10.23 -51.09
N ASN A 4 -33.02 -9.97 -50.01
CA ASN A 4 -32.02 -8.89 -49.88
C ASN A 4 -31.60 -8.77 -48.39
N LYS A 5 -30.35 -9.01 -47.97
CA LYS A 5 -29.08 -8.27 -48.15
C LYS A 5 -29.03 -6.87 -47.51
N ASN A 6 -28.04 -6.74 -46.62
CA ASN A 6 -27.26 -5.55 -46.21
C ASN A 6 -27.94 -4.60 -45.21
N MET A 7 -27.46 -4.56 -43.96
CA MET A 7 -26.30 -3.81 -43.44
C MET A 7 -26.61 -2.33 -43.15
N TYR A 8 -25.92 -1.83 -42.13
CA TYR A 8 -25.93 -0.49 -41.52
C TYR A 8 -27.00 -0.30 -40.42
N GLN A 9 -26.73 0.22 -39.22
CA GLN A 9 -25.53 0.74 -38.57
C GLN A 9 -25.89 0.98 -37.08
N LYS A 10 -24.96 0.67 -36.16
CA LYS A 10 -24.71 1.26 -34.83
C LYS A 10 -25.90 1.61 -33.91
N LYS A 11 -25.88 1.00 -32.71
CA LYS A 11 -25.73 1.75 -31.44
C LYS A 11 -25.29 0.79 -30.32
N TRP A 12 -24.05 1.02 -29.85
CA TRP A 12 -23.47 0.79 -28.53
C TRP A 12 -23.98 -0.39 -27.70
N GLY A 13 -23.08 -1.36 -27.51
CA GLY A 13 -23.22 -2.41 -26.51
C GLY A 13 -23.27 -1.84 -25.09
N PHE A 14 -24.31 -2.22 -24.38
CA PHE A 14 -24.37 -2.20 -22.92
C PHE A 14 -24.92 -3.56 -22.50
N LEU A 15 -24.04 -4.35 -21.88
CA LEU A 15 -24.35 -5.35 -20.86
C LEU A 15 -25.56 -6.27 -21.15
N ASP A 16 -25.34 -7.33 -21.94
CA ASP A 16 -26.14 -8.56 -21.80
C ASP A 16 -25.71 -9.32 -20.54
N LYS A 17 -26.01 -8.74 -19.37
CA LYS A 17 -26.06 -9.48 -18.10
C LYS A 17 -27.53 -9.66 -17.73
N LYS A 18 -27.90 -10.92 -17.47
CA LYS A 18 -29.24 -11.37 -17.07
C LYS A 18 -29.88 -10.42 -16.05
N PRO A 19 -31.21 -10.20 -16.11
CA PRO A 19 -31.89 -9.26 -15.24
C PRO A 19 -31.75 -9.67 -13.77
N PHE A 20 -31.23 -8.72 -12.97
CA PHE A 20 -31.13 -8.78 -11.52
C PHE A 20 -32.52 -9.06 -10.92
N GLN A 21 -32.68 -10.14 -10.16
CA GLN A 21 -33.90 -10.38 -9.37
C GLN A 21 -33.68 -9.86 -7.94
N PRO A 22 -34.52 -8.94 -7.43
CA PRO A 22 -34.41 -8.47 -6.05
C PRO A 22 -34.75 -9.61 -5.08
N GLY A 23 -33.84 -9.90 -4.14
CA GLY A 23 -34.10 -10.82 -3.02
C GLY A 23 -33.10 -11.97 -2.86
N ASN A 24 -32.24 -12.23 -3.85
CA ASN A 24 -31.16 -13.20 -3.71
C ASN A 24 -29.81 -12.50 -3.72
N ILE A 25 -29.25 -12.25 -2.53
CA ILE A 25 -27.82 -12.04 -2.39
C ILE A 25 -27.19 -13.41 -2.63
N ILE A 26 -26.71 -13.66 -3.85
CA ILE A 26 -25.80 -14.78 -4.09
C ILE A 26 -24.44 -14.29 -3.61
N GLU A 27 -24.20 -14.39 -2.32
CA GLU A 27 -22.87 -14.35 -1.73
C GLU A 27 -22.26 -15.73 -1.93
N THR A 28 -21.71 -15.99 -3.12
CA THR A 28 -20.77 -17.09 -3.29
C THR A 28 -19.46 -16.67 -2.66
N VAL A 29 -19.12 -17.31 -1.54
CA VAL A 29 -17.86 -17.19 -0.80
C VAL A 29 -16.63 -17.24 -1.74
N GLU A 30 -16.75 -17.93 -2.88
CA GLU A 30 -15.72 -18.05 -3.93
C GLU A 30 -15.34 -16.73 -4.60
N ASP A 31 -16.23 -15.74 -4.71
CA ASP A 31 -15.91 -14.44 -5.31
C ASP A 31 -15.15 -13.52 -4.33
N MET A 32 -15.30 -13.72 -3.01
CA MET A 32 -14.54 -12.96 -2.01
C MET A 32 -13.08 -13.41 -1.96
N ASP A 33 -12.80 -14.71 -2.03
CA ASP A 33 -11.43 -15.23 -1.96
C ASP A 33 -10.56 -14.77 -3.13
N VAL A 34 -11.15 -14.67 -4.33
CA VAL A 34 -10.46 -14.16 -5.53
C VAL A 34 -10.20 -12.64 -5.43
N TRP A 35 -11.12 -11.87 -4.84
CA TRP A 35 -10.92 -10.43 -4.63
C TRP A 35 -9.95 -10.11 -3.49
N MET A 36 -9.83 -10.98 -2.50
CA MET A 36 -8.87 -10.81 -1.40
C MET A 36 -7.44 -11.17 -1.82
N GLY A 37 -7.25 -12.16 -2.70
CA GLY A 37 -5.93 -12.60 -3.15
C GLY A 37 -5.12 -11.53 -3.89
N ASP A 38 -5.78 -10.65 -4.67
CA ASP A 38 -5.14 -9.60 -5.47
C ASP A 38 -5.07 -8.24 -4.77
N ASN A 39 -5.55 -8.12 -3.53
CA ASN A 39 -5.51 -6.86 -2.80
C ASN A 39 -4.05 -6.54 -2.37
N PRO A 40 -3.45 -5.42 -2.83
CA PRO A 40 -2.05 -5.09 -2.55
C PRO A 40 -1.75 -4.98 -1.04
N TYR A 41 -2.75 -4.62 -0.24
CA TYR A 41 -2.64 -4.50 1.21
C TYR A 41 -2.60 -5.85 1.92
N ILE A 42 -3.34 -6.85 1.42
CA ILE A 42 -3.35 -8.22 1.97
C ILE A 42 -2.07 -8.95 1.59
N ILE A 43 -1.61 -8.78 0.35
CA ILE A 43 -0.32 -9.30 -0.11
C ILE A 43 0.81 -8.70 0.74
N ALA A 44 0.79 -7.39 0.97
CA ALA A 44 1.76 -6.72 1.82
C ALA A 44 1.70 -7.22 3.27
N GLU A 45 0.51 -7.47 3.85
CA GLU A 45 0.38 -8.01 5.21
C GLU A 45 1.21 -9.29 5.41
N ASN A 46 1.01 -10.27 4.53
CA ASN A 46 1.68 -11.56 4.62
C ASN A 46 3.19 -11.42 4.47
N ARG A 47 3.64 -10.63 3.48
CA ARG A 47 5.07 -10.44 3.22
C ARG A 47 5.77 -9.62 4.30
N ILE A 48 5.10 -8.64 4.90
CA ILE A 48 5.63 -7.85 6.01
C ILE A 48 5.80 -8.72 7.26
N ASN A 49 4.86 -9.65 7.51
CA ASN A 49 4.92 -10.54 8.67
C ASN A 49 5.95 -11.66 8.54
N GLU A 50 6.22 -12.14 7.32
CA GLU A 50 7.11 -13.28 7.07
C GLU A 50 8.52 -12.89 6.57
N GLY A 51 8.66 -11.70 5.99
CA GLY A 51 9.86 -11.27 5.25
C GLY A 51 11.04 -10.78 6.10
N SER A 52 12.21 -10.61 5.48
CA SER A 52 13.35 -9.87 6.08
C SER A 52 12.99 -8.39 6.31
N ILE A 53 13.75 -7.65 7.13
CA ILE A 53 13.47 -6.21 7.29
C ILE A 53 13.64 -5.46 5.96
N GLU A 54 14.60 -5.88 5.15
CA GLU A 54 14.80 -5.36 3.81
C GLU A 54 13.64 -5.68 2.88
N ASP A 55 13.03 -6.87 2.98
CA ASP A 55 11.81 -7.21 2.23
C ASP A 55 10.63 -6.36 2.70
N THR A 56 10.43 -6.23 4.01
CA THR A 56 9.38 -5.37 4.59
C THR A 56 9.50 -3.92 4.09
N ILE A 57 10.71 -3.36 4.08
CA ILE A 57 10.95 -2.02 3.56
C ILE A 57 10.65 -1.96 2.07
N LEU A 58 11.05 -2.97 1.30
CA LEU A 58 10.78 -3.05 -0.13
C LEU A 58 9.29 -3.05 -0.44
N GLU A 59 8.48 -3.78 0.33
CA GLU A 59 7.01 -3.78 0.20
C GLU A 59 6.43 -2.37 0.41
N PHE A 60 6.94 -1.61 1.40
CA PHE A 60 6.53 -0.20 1.53
C PHE A 60 6.96 0.64 0.33
N VAL A 61 8.17 0.45 -0.19
CA VAL A 61 8.60 1.16 -1.41
C VAL A 61 7.66 0.84 -2.58
N GLU A 62 7.30 -0.42 -2.78
CA GLU A 62 6.37 -0.85 -3.83
C GLU A 62 4.97 -0.28 -3.64
N LEU A 63 4.46 -0.24 -2.41
CA LEU A 63 3.16 0.36 -2.10
C LEU A 63 3.13 1.85 -2.43
N PHE A 64 4.17 2.60 -2.08
CA PHE A 64 4.28 4.03 -2.37
C PHE A 64 4.57 4.32 -3.85
N TRP A 65 5.21 3.38 -4.55
CA TRP A 65 5.51 3.50 -5.98
C TRP A 65 4.29 3.17 -6.84
N SER A 66 3.57 2.10 -6.52
CA SER A 66 2.50 1.53 -7.35
C SER A 66 1.12 2.06 -6.99
N VAL A 67 0.94 2.53 -5.74
CA VAL A 67 -0.34 3.00 -5.19
C VAL A 67 -0.10 4.31 -4.45
N GLU A 68 -1.17 5.07 -4.21
CA GLU A 68 -1.17 6.12 -3.20
C GLU A 68 -1.69 5.52 -1.88
N PRO A 69 -0.80 5.13 -0.95
CA PRO A 69 -1.21 4.36 0.20
C PRO A 69 -2.06 5.17 1.17
N ASP A 70 -3.19 4.59 1.61
CA ASP A 70 -4.05 5.16 2.63
C ASP A 70 -3.54 4.75 4.02
N TYR A 71 -3.21 5.73 4.86
CA TYR A 71 -2.65 5.48 6.19
C TYR A 71 -3.60 4.69 7.11
N ARG A 72 -4.92 4.79 6.89
CA ARG A 72 -5.93 4.05 7.64
C ARG A 72 -5.91 2.58 7.23
N LEU A 73 -5.82 2.30 5.94
CA LEU A 73 -5.69 0.92 5.43
C LEU A 73 -4.38 0.29 5.89
N LEU A 74 -3.26 1.01 5.80
CA LEU A 74 -1.97 0.56 6.34
C LEU A 74 -2.07 0.18 7.82
N SER A 75 -2.81 0.94 8.63
CA SER A 75 -2.97 0.61 10.05
C SER A 75 -3.77 -0.67 10.31
N VAL A 76 -4.71 -1.00 9.43
CA VAL A 76 -5.49 -2.25 9.52
C VAL A 76 -4.58 -3.43 9.20
N VAL A 77 -3.87 -3.34 8.07
CA VAL A 77 -2.88 -4.34 7.59
C VAL A 77 -1.82 -4.63 8.63
N LEU A 78 -1.23 -3.58 9.21
CA LEU A 78 -0.14 -3.74 10.16
C LEU A 78 -0.64 -4.05 11.59
N GLN A 79 -1.96 -4.21 11.75
CA GLN A 79 -2.60 -4.40 13.06
C GLN A 79 -2.14 -3.34 14.08
N MET A 80 -2.05 -2.09 13.63
CA MET A 80 -1.59 -0.97 14.42
C MET A 80 -2.75 -0.14 14.97
N ASN A 81 -2.53 0.43 16.15
CA ASN A 81 -3.33 1.52 16.68
C ASN A 81 -2.80 2.83 16.15
N LEU A 82 -3.70 3.71 15.71
CA LEU A 82 -3.36 5.04 15.25
C LEU A 82 -3.62 6.07 16.34
N ALA A 83 -2.64 6.93 16.59
CA ALA A 83 -2.78 8.15 17.34
C ALA A 83 -2.56 9.34 16.38
N LYS A 84 -3.62 10.11 16.13
CA LYS A 84 -3.61 11.29 15.25
C LYS A 84 -3.53 12.56 16.11
N LYS A 85 -2.64 13.48 15.74
CA LYS A 85 -2.53 14.82 16.31
C LYS A 85 -2.44 15.85 15.18
N VAL A 86 -3.25 16.90 15.26
CA VAL A 86 -3.26 17.98 14.28
C VAL A 86 -2.43 19.14 14.82
N TYR A 87 -1.43 19.57 14.05
CA TYR A 87 -0.56 20.69 14.40
C TYR A 87 -0.49 21.68 13.24
N LYS A 88 -1.20 22.80 13.38
CA LYS A 88 -1.24 23.91 12.41
C LYS A 88 -1.42 23.40 10.96
N GLU A 89 -0.32 23.24 10.24
CA GLU A 89 -0.24 22.95 8.80
C GLU A 89 -0.03 21.46 8.50
N ASN A 90 0.08 20.59 9.51
CA ASN A 90 0.36 19.17 9.32
C ASN A 90 -0.47 18.28 10.25
N ILE A 91 -0.83 17.11 9.75
CA ILE A 91 -1.42 16.03 10.55
C ILE A 91 -0.33 15.01 10.84
N PHE A 92 -0.07 14.77 12.11
CA PHE A 92 0.87 13.75 12.56
C PHE A 92 0.11 12.51 12.97
N VAL A 93 0.47 11.38 12.39
CA VAL A 93 -0.07 10.08 12.74
C VAL A 93 1.06 9.20 13.25
N LYS A 94 0.89 8.70 14.47
CA LYS A 94 1.76 7.69 15.07
C LYS A 94 1.02 6.37 15.06
N ALA A 95 1.63 5.34 14.49
CA ALA A 95 1.10 3.98 14.47
C ALA A 95 1.97 3.08 15.35
N SER A 96 1.32 2.32 16.23
CA SER A 96 1.97 1.39 17.16
C SER A 96 1.24 0.07 17.16
N TYR A 97 1.95 -1.06 17.19
CA TYR A 97 1.34 -2.39 17.14
C TYR A 97 0.32 -2.63 18.26
N LYS A 98 -0.82 -3.26 17.93
CA LYS A 98 -1.88 -3.62 18.90
C LYS A 98 -1.42 -4.65 19.93
N ASN A 99 -0.60 -5.60 19.49
CA ASN A 99 -0.02 -6.66 20.33
C ASN A 99 1.50 -6.62 20.22
N LYS A 100 2.21 -6.96 21.31
CA LYS A 100 3.62 -7.33 21.23
C LYS A 100 3.72 -8.64 20.45
N ILE A 101 3.81 -8.55 19.12
CA ILE A 101 4.32 -9.65 18.31
C ILE A 101 5.70 -9.99 18.91
N GLU A 102 6.10 -11.27 18.95
CA GLU A 102 7.36 -11.64 19.63
C GLU A 102 8.59 -11.02 18.95
N VAL A 103 8.54 -10.65 17.66
CA VAL A 103 9.62 -9.88 17.01
C VAL A 103 9.14 -8.98 15.85
N PRO A 104 8.37 -7.89 16.06
CA PRO A 104 8.18 -6.91 15.00
C PRO A 104 9.49 -6.15 14.84
N LYS A 105 10.10 -6.23 13.66
CA LYS A 105 11.35 -5.53 13.32
C LYS A 105 11.17 -4.00 13.34
N ILE A 106 9.91 -3.57 13.20
CA ILE A 106 9.46 -2.19 13.31
C ILE A 106 9.01 -1.93 14.75
N LYS A 107 9.54 -0.87 15.34
CA LYS A 107 9.14 -0.36 16.65
C LYS A 107 7.93 0.54 16.57
N GLU A 108 7.92 1.43 15.58
CA GLU A 108 6.92 2.48 15.43
C GLU A 108 6.90 2.99 13.98
N ILE A 109 5.74 3.48 13.54
CA ILE A 109 5.63 4.23 12.29
C ILE A 109 5.13 5.63 12.60
N GLN A 110 5.79 6.63 12.03
CA GLN A 110 5.35 8.01 12.09
C GLN A 110 5.04 8.51 10.68
N MET A 111 3.97 9.27 10.54
CA MET A 111 3.54 9.81 9.26
C MET A 111 3.19 11.29 9.43
N THR A 112 3.57 12.08 8.43
CA THR A 112 3.04 13.43 8.26
C THR A 112 2.11 13.42 7.05
N LEU A 113 0.89 13.89 7.26
CA LEU A 113 -0.11 14.00 6.21
C LEU A 113 -0.36 15.46 5.86
N ASP A 114 -0.67 15.66 4.59
CA ASP A 114 -1.22 16.88 4.06
C ASP A 114 -2.53 17.24 4.79
N PRO A 115 -2.73 18.48 5.24
CA PRO A 115 -3.88 18.85 6.06
C PRO A 115 -5.20 18.86 5.30
N ASP A 116 -5.16 19.05 3.98
CA ASP A 116 -6.36 19.20 3.14
C ASP A 116 -6.80 17.85 2.55
N THR A 117 -5.83 17.04 2.12
CA THR A 117 -6.07 15.75 1.43
C THR A 117 -5.88 14.53 2.33
N GLU A 118 -5.23 14.70 3.48
CA GLU A 118 -4.75 13.61 4.35
C GLU A 118 -3.82 12.61 3.65
N TYR A 119 -3.23 12.98 2.51
CA TYR A 119 -2.23 12.16 1.82
C TYR A 119 -0.91 12.13 2.58
N ILE A 120 -0.27 10.96 2.57
CA ILE A 120 1.02 10.77 3.24
C ILE A 120 2.10 11.56 2.48
N GLN A 121 2.68 12.57 3.14
CA GLN A 121 3.82 13.33 2.63
C GLN A 121 5.14 12.70 3.09
N THR A 122 5.21 12.31 4.37
CA THR A 122 6.37 11.61 4.95
C THR A 122 5.91 10.34 5.66
N PHE A 123 6.70 9.29 5.52
CA PHE A 123 6.50 8.00 6.16
C PHE A 123 7.82 7.56 6.78
N GLU A 124 7.87 7.46 8.10
CA GLU A 124 9.05 7.09 8.87
C GLU A 124 8.84 5.73 9.54
N LEU A 125 9.71 4.78 9.20
CA LEU A 125 9.84 3.48 9.84
C LEU A 125 10.93 3.54 10.90
N ILE A 126 10.53 3.45 12.17
CA ILE A 126 11.45 3.37 13.30
C ILE A 126 11.64 1.89 13.63
N LEU A 127 12.88 1.41 13.55
CA LEU A 127 13.24 -0.01 13.65
C LEU A 127 14.00 -0.33 14.94
N TYR A 128 14.01 -1.59 15.36
CA TYR A 128 14.90 -2.02 16.44
C TYR A 128 16.36 -2.19 15.98
N GLU A 129 16.54 -2.55 14.71
CA GLU A 129 17.85 -2.75 14.08
C GLU A 129 17.83 -2.14 12.68
N MET A 130 18.91 -1.47 12.30
CA MET A 130 19.03 -0.88 10.96
C MET A 130 19.32 -1.97 9.92
N PRO A 131 18.66 -1.94 8.74
CA PRO A 131 18.93 -2.88 7.66
C PRO A 131 20.32 -2.65 7.05
N ASP A 132 20.81 -3.65 6.33
CA ASP A 132 21.99 -3.45 5.48
C ASP A 132 21.62 -2.58 4.27
N ILE A 133 22.16 -1.36 4.24
CA ILE A 133 21.90 -0.39 3.16
C ILE A 133 22.32 -0.91 1.78
N THR A 134 23.35 -1.74 1.69
CA THR A 134 23.85 -2.29 0.43
C THR A 134 22.82 -3.24 -0.15
N ILE A 135 22.34 -4.18 0.68
CA ILE A 135 21.29 -5.13 0.30
C ILE A 135 20.00 -4.39 -0.05
N LEU A 136 19.63 -3.39 0.75
CA LEU A 136 18.43 -2.60 0.53
C LEU A 136 18.48 -1.81 -0.80
N ASN A 137 19.60 -1.15 -1.09
CA ASN A 137 19.79 -0.44 -2.36
C ASN A 137 19.83 -1.40 -3.56
N GLU A 138 20.42 -2.58 -3.43
CA GLU A 138 20.36 -3.60 -4.48
C GLU A 138 18.93 -4.03 -4.77
N LYS A 139 18.10 -4.26 -3.74
CA LYS A 139 16.69 -4.61 -3.90
C LYS A 139 15.89 -3.49 -4.55
N VAL A 140 16.04 -2.26 -4.07
CA VAL A 140 15.32 -1.11 -4.62
C VAL A 140 15.71 -0.79 -6.06
N LYS A 141 16.99 -0.95 -6.42
CA LYS A 141 17.45 -0.78 -7.81
C LYS A 141 16.85 -1.79 -8.79
N ARG A 142 16.34 -2.94 -8.30
CA ARG A 142 15.58 -3.90 -9.12
C ARG A 142 14.17 -3.41 -9.44
N LEU A 143 13.59 -2.54 -8.59
CA LEU A 143 12.30 -1.89 -8.87
C LEU A 143 12.48 -0.73 -9.85
N SER A 144 13.45 0.15 -9.59
CA SER A 144 13.78 1.27 -10.46
C SER A 144 15.22 1.69 -10.24
N GLN A 145 15.97 1.90 -11.34
CA GLN A 145 17.36 2.34 -11.29
C GLN A 145 17.53 3.76 -10.70
N GLU A 146 16.46 4.55 -10.66
CA GLU A 146 16.45 5.92 -10.16
C GLU A 146 16.27 5.99 -8.64
N LEU A 147 15.80 4.90 -8.02
CA LEU A 147 15.57 4.83 -6.58
C LEU A 147 16.86 4.42 -5.86
N GLU A 148 17.27 5.23 -4.88
CA GLU A 148 18.42 4.96 -4.03
C GLU A 148 18.23 5.57 -2.65
N PHE A 149 18.40 4.73 -1.61
CA PHE A 149 18.45 5.21 -0.25
C PHE A 149 19.73 6.02 -0.02
N LYS A 150 19.53 7.26 0.41
CA LYS A 150 20.60 8.14 0.86
C LYS A 150 20.73 8.01 2.37
N LYS A 151 21.95 7.73 2.83
CA LYS A 151 22.26 7.74 4.25
C LYS A 151 22.55 9.17 4.71
N ASP A 152 21.84 9.60 5.73
CA ASP A 152 22.03 10.87 6.41
C ASP A 152 22.10 10.60 7.92
N ASN A 153 23.31 10.67 8.48
CA ASN A 153 23.60 10.26 9.85
C ASN A 153 23.14 8.81 10.14
N ASN A 154 22.25 8.65 11.12
CA ASN A 154 21.62 7.38 11.52
C ASN A 154 20.28 7.13 10.81
N THR A 155 19.97 7.87 9.75
CA THR A 155 18.74 7.71 8.98
C THR A 155 19.02 7.32 7.53
N LEU A 156 18.13 6.53 6.94
CA LEU A 156 18.07 6.32 5.49
C LEU A 156 16.86 7.05 4.95
N LYS A 157 17.03 7.73 3.82
CA LYS A 157 15.96 8.48 3.17
C LYS A 157 15.84 8.05 1.72
N LEU A 158 14.62 7.84 1.26
CA LEU A 158 14.30 7.55 -0.12
C LEU A 158 13.13 8.43 -0.55
N MET A 159 13.21 8.99 -1.76
CA MET A 159 12.13 9.78 -2.34
C MET A 159 11.42 8.91 -3.39
N VAL A 160 10.12 8.69 -3.20
CA VAL A 160 9.29 7.79 -4.00
C VAL A 160 8.03 8.54 -4.38
N SER A 161 7.78 8.77 -5.67
CA SER A 161 6.55 9.41 -6.17
C SER A 161 6.21 10.73 -5.46
N GLY A 162 7.22 11.56 -5.16
CA GLY A 162 7.07 12.84 -4.47
C GLY A 162 6.93 12.74 -2.93
N LYS A 163 6.93 11.52 -2.38
CA LYS A 163 6.80 11.22 -0.95
C LYS A 163 8.17 10.86 -0.37
N VAL A 164 8.37 11.11 0.91
CA VAL A 164 9.64 10.81 1.60
C VAL A 164 9.46 9.62 2.51
N LEU A 165 10.18 8.53 2.19
CA LEU A 165 10.34 7.36 3.05
C LEU A 165 11.60 7.54 3.90
N ILE A 166 11.46 7.42 5.21
CA ILE A 166 12.54 7.57 6.19
C ILE A 166 12.66 6.27 6.98
N ILE A 167 13.89 5.82 7.23
CA ILE A 167 14.18 4.68 8.09
C ILE A 167 15.14 5.16 9.17
N SER A 168 14.79 4.90 10.43
CA SER A 168 15.56 5.27 11.61
C SER A 168 15.55 4.14 12.65
N ASN A 169 16.37 4.28 13.69
CA ASN A 169 16.44 3.36 14.84
C ASN A 169 16.24 4.15 16.13
#